data_AF-A0A076HZ53-F1
#
_entry.id   AF-A0A076HZ53-F1
#
_cell.length_a   1.000
_cell.length_b   1.000
_cell.length_c   1.000
_cell.angle_alpha   90.00
_cell.angle_beta   90.00
_cell.angle_gamma   90.00
#
_symmetry.space_group_name_H-M   'P 1'
#
loop_
_entity.id
_entity.type
_entity.pdbx_description
1 polymer ?
#
loop_
_entity_poly.entity_id
_entity_poly.type
_entity_poly.pdbx_seq_one_letter_code
_entity_poly.pdbx_strand_id
1 'polypeptide(L)'
;MPAFEDLLHEAFRRVPNPAPFLAPTTLAAYSELQQAPARDLSFRFERVRLATAMSILQLLSDLGDNDDSRKVVEALNRALQARSIAEIDNVMHKEAKAFERLYTNLYVNDEGELLLNLFERTLDADSQALMDDVIREATALAATLDFERDEDDYE
;
A
#
# COMPACT_ATOMS: atom_id res chain seq x y z
N MET A 1 13.22 0.75 13.13
CA MET A 1 12.39 -0.45 12.92
C MET A 1 12.75 -0.98 11.52
N PRO A 2 12.24 -2.14 11.08
CA PRO A 2 12.40 -2.56 9.69
C PRO A 2 11.66 -1.60 8.75
N ALA A 3 12.23 -1.27 7.58
CA ALA A 3 11.66 -0.28 6.65
C ALA A 3 10.19 -0.55 6.27
N PHE A 4 9.79 -1.82 6.17
CA PHE A 4 8.42 -2.23 5.90
C PHE A 4 7.44 -1.85 7.04
N GLU A 5 7.83 -2.04 8.29
CA GLU A 5 7.02 -1.68 9.45
C GLU A 5 6.94 -0.15 9.58
N ASP A 6 8.07 0.55 9.33
CA ASP A 6 8.10 2.01 9.27
C ASP A 6 7.15 2.56 8.20
N LEU A 7 7.13 1.97 7.00
CA LEU A 7 6.20 2.34 5.93
C LEU A 7 4.74 2.20 6.35
N LEU A 8 4.37 1.07 6.98
CA LEU A 8 3.02 0.86 7.48
C LEU A 8 2.65 1.91 8.54
N HIS A 9 3.54 2.19 9.49
CA HIS A 9 3.27 3.18 10.51
C HIS A 9 3.11 4.59 9.96
N GLU A 10 3.97 5.02 9.04
CA GLU A 10 3.87 6.34 8.43
C GLU A 10 2.60 6.46 7.58
N ALA A 11 2.28 5.46 6.78
CA ALA A 11 1.08 5.46 5.93
C ALA A 11 -0.22 5.58 6.73
N PHE A 12 -0.31 4.93 7.90
CA PHE A 12 -1.55 4.91 8.69
C PHE A 12 -1.56 5.89 9.87
N ARG A 13 -0.53 6.74 10.00
CA ARG A 13 -0.41 7.68 11.14
C ARG A 13 -1.57 8.67 11.25
N ARG A 14 -2.14 9.08 10.12
CA ARG A 14 -3.24 10.07 10.03
C ARG A 14 -4.62 9.44 10.06
N VAL A 15 -4.71 8.10 9.99
CA VAL A 15 -5.99 7.39 10.03
C VAL A 15 -6.52 7.35 11.47
N PRO A 16 -7.75 7.82 11.76
CA PRO A 16 -8.29 7.89 13.12
C PRO A 16 -8.34 6.54 13.86
N ASN A 17 -8.52 5.45 13.12
CA ASN A 17 -8.50 4.09 13.66
C ASN A 17 -7.59 3.20 12.78
N PRO A 18 -6.27 3.19 13.02
CA PRO A 18 -5.33 2.47 12.16
C PRO A 18 -5.24 0.97 12.49
N ALA A 19 -5.81 0.52 13.61
CA ALA A 19 -5.71 -0.86 14.10
C ALA A 19 -6.13 -1.95 13.08
N PRO A 20 -7.16 -1.75 12.23
CA PRO A 20 -7.52 -2.73 11.20
C PRO A 20 -6.46 -2.92 10.11
N PHE A 21 -5.63 -1.92 9.86
CA PHE A 21 -4.58 -1.94 8.84
C PHE A 21 -3.24 -2.38 9.43
N LEU A 22 -2.98 -2.02 10.69
CA LEU A 22 -1.80 -2.38 11.47
C LEU A 22 -2.02 -3.67 12.29
N ALA A 23 -2.77 -4.63 11.74
CA ALA A 23 -2.97 -5.92 12.39
C ALA A 23 -1.62 -6.64 12.57
N PRO A 24 -1.44 -7.45 13.64
CA PRO A 24 -0.17 -8.17 13.86
C PRO A 24 0.28 -9.03 12.68
N THR A 25 -0.67 -9.60 11.94
CA THR A 25 -0.41 -10.39 10.73
C THR A 25 0.09 -9.54 9.56
N THR A 26 -0.33 -8.27 9.45
CA THR A 26 0.16 -7.33 8.44
C THR A 26 1.57 -6.87 8.79
N LEU A 27 1.80 -6.46 10.05
CA LEU A 27 3.12 -6.03 10.54
C LEU A 27 4.18 -7.14 10.39
N ALA A 28 3.79 -8.39 10.64
CA ALA A 28 4.67 -9.55 10.51
C ALA A 28 4.87 -10.04 9.07
N ALA A 29 4.16 -9.52 8.06
CA ALA A 29 4.13 -10.11 6.72
C ALA A 29 5.54 -10.23 6.09
N TYR A 30 6.39 -9.22 6.27
CA TYR A 30 7.74 -9.23 5.71
C TYR A 30 8.66 -10.22 6.41
N SER A 31 8.61 -10.32 7.75
CA SER A 31 9.41 -11.31 8.49
C SER A 31 8.93 -12.74 8.22
N GLU A 32 7.61 -12.94 8.02
CA GLU A 32 7.04 -14.21 7.60
C GLU A 32 7.50 -14.61 6.19
N LEU A 33 7.64 -13.66 5.25
CA LEU A 33 8.21 -13.92 3.92
C LEU A 33 9.67 -14.41 4.03
N GLN A 34 10.50 -13.73 4.82
CA GLN A 34 11.91 -14.08 4.98
C GLN A 34 12.11 -15.49 5.57
N GLN A 35 11.16 -15.97 6.37
CA GLN A 35 11.22 -17.27 7.04
C GLN A 35 10.42 -18.35 6.31
N ALA A 36 9.73 -18.00 5.22
CA ALA A 36 8.81 -18.90 4.56
C ALA A 36 9.53 -20.06 3.86
N PRO A 37 9.00 -21.29 3.95
CA PRO A 37 9.49 -22.38 3.12
C PRO A 37 9.13 -22.12 1.65
N ALA A 38 9.88 -22.72 0.73
CA ALA A 38 9.74 -22.49 -0.72
C ALA A 38 8.31 -22.63 -1.25
N ARG A 39 7.53 -23.57 -0.70
CA ARG A 39 6.12 -23.81 -1.09
C ARG A 39 5.17 -22.66 -0.77
N ASP A 40 5.50 -21.84 0.24
CA ASP A 40 4.65 -20.76 0.75
C ASP A 40 5.15 -19.39 0.28
N LEU A 41 6.32 -19.32 -0.37
CA LEU A 41 6.97 -18.06 -0.78
C LEU A 41 6.05 -17.18 -1.63
N SER A 42 5.41 -17.74 -2.66
CA SER A 42 4.54 -16.96 -3.55
C SER A 42 3.39 -16.29 -2.80
N PHE A 43 2.74 -17.00 -1.87
CA PHE A 43 1.66 -16.45 -1.08
C PHE A 43 2.16 -15.39 -0.08
N ARG A 44 3.30 -15.63 0.56
CA ARG A 44 3.88 -14.67 1.52
C ARG A 44 4.38 -13.41 0.82
N PHE A 45 4.95 -13.56 -0.37
CA PHE A 45 5.37 -12.45 -1.22
C PHE A 45 4.17 -11.60 -1.62
N GLU A 46 3.08 -12.24 -2.04
CA GLU A 46 1.84 -11.52 -2.38
C GLU A 46 1.30 -10.71 -1.21
N ARG A 47 1.37 -11.23 0.02
CA ARG A 47 0.95 -10.47 1.21
C ARG A 47 1.82 -9.23 1.46
N VAL A 48 3.14 -9.32 1.24
CA VAL A 48 4.01 -8.14 1.31
C VAL A 48 3.64 -7.14 0.21
N ARG A 49 3.44 -7.61 -1.02
CA ARG A 49 3.03 -6.78 -2.17
C ARG A 49 1.74 -6.02 -1.88
N LEU A 50 0.71 -6.70 -1.37
CA LEU A 50 -0.56 -6.10 -0.98
C LEU A 50 -0.41 -5.06 0.13
N ALA A 51 0.38 -5.35 1.18
CA ALA A 51 0.59 -4.42 2.28
C ALA A 51 1.36 -3.16 1.84
N THR A 52 2.39 -3.31 1.00
CA THR A 52 3.13 -2.18 0.43
C THR A 52 2.22 -1.33 -0.47
N ALA A 53 1.45 -1.97 -1.35
CA ALA A 53 0.49 -1.29 -2.22
C ALA A 53 -0.56 -0.51 -1.41
N MET A 54 -1.05 -1.12 -0.33
CA MET A 54 -2.02 -0.51 0.58
C MET A 54 -1.45 0.72 1.28
N SER A 55 -0.21 0.66 1.77
CA SER A 55 0.48 1.81 2.37
C SER A 55 0.65 2.97 1.39
N ILE A 56 1.08 2.68 0.15
CA ILE A 56 1.29 3.73 -0.87
C ILE A 56 -0.03 4.42 -1.22
N LEU A 57 -1.11 3.66 -1.40
CA LEU A 57 -2.43 4.24 -1.69
C LEU A 57 -3.03 5.01 -0.51
N GLN A 58 -2.70 4.63 0.72
CA GLN A 58 -3.11 5.41 1.89
C GLN A 58 -2.41 6.77 1.90
N LEU A 59 -1.08 6.81 1.69
CA LEU A 59 -0.33 8.06 1.56
C LEU A 59 -0.89 8.94 0.44
N LEU A 60 -1.20 8.34 -0.71
CA LEU A 60 -1.80 9.04 -1.83
C LEU A 60 -3.19 9.59 -1.48
N SER A 61 -3.99 8.83 -0.73
CA SER A 61 -5.30 9.29 -0.30
C SER A 61 -5.23 10.44 0.70
N ASP A 62 -4.18 10.48 1.52
CA ASP A 62 -3.94 11.56 2.48
C ASP A 62 -3.46 12.84 1.80
N LEU A 63 -2.78 12.76 0.64
CA LEU A 63 -2.30 13.93 -0.12
C LEU A 63 -3.38 14.68 -0.90
N GLY A 64 -4.47 14.03 -1.28
CA GLY A 64 -5.46 14.63 -2.19
C GLY A 64 -6.91 14.31 -1.82
N ASP A 65 -7.14 13.94 -0.56
CA ASP A 65 -8.44 13.53 0.00
C ASP A 65 -9.23 12.59 -0.92
N ASN A 66 -8.54 11.59 -1.50
CA ASN A 66 -9.08 10.79 -2.59
C ASN A 66 -9.90 9.59 -2.08
N ASP A 67 -11.23 9.70 -2.18
CA ASP A 67 -12.18 8.65 -1.79
C ASP A 67 -12.04 7.33 -2.56
N ASP A 68 -11.63 7.37 -3.83
CA ASP A 68 -11.42 6.15 -4.60
C ASP A 68 -10.14 5.43 -4.16
N SER A 69 -9.09 6.17 -3.80
CA SER A 69 -7.88 5.60 -3.18
C SER A 69 -8.22 4.92 -1.85
N ARG A 70 -9.04 5.55 -0.99
CA ARG A 70 -9.49 4.93 0.29
C ARG A 70 -10.27 3.64 0.08
N LYS A 71 -11.17 3.58 -0.91
CA LYS A 71 -11.89 2.33 -1.24
C LYS A 71 -10.93 1.22 -1.66
N VAL A 72 -9.89 1.55 -2.43
CA VAL A 72 -8.87 0.58 -2.84
C VAL A 72 -8.02 0.13 -1.64
N VAL A 73 -7.65 1.04 -0.73
CA VAL A 73 -6.98 0.69 0.54
C VAL A 73 -7.80 -0.33 1.33
N GLU A 74 -9.11 -0.11 1.46
CA GLU A 74 -10.00 -1.07 2.14
C GLU A 74 -10.08 -2.42 1.42
N ALA A 75 -10.12 -2.43 0.08
CA ALA A 75 -10.12 -3.65 -0.73
C ALA A 75 -8.83 -4.46 -0.52
N LEU A 76 -7.67 -3.78 -0.50
CA LEU A 76 -6.37 -4.41 -0.22
C LEU A 76 -6.31 -4.95 1.21
N ASN A 77 -6.85 -4.22 2.20
CA ASN A 77 -6.93 -4.72 3.57
C ASN A 77 -7.80 -5.97 3.68
N ARG A 78 -8.93 -6.04 2.95
CA ARG A 78 -9.75 -7.26 2.85
C ARG A 78 -8.95 -8.42 2.21
N ALA A 79 -8.20 -8.15 1.14
CA ALA A 79 -7.37 -9.15 0.47
C ALA A 79 -6.26 -9.70 1.39
N LEU A 80 -5.70 -8.86 2.27
CA LEU A 80 -4.70 -9.29 3.26
C LEU A 80 -5.22 -10.32 4.28
N GLN A 81 -6.54 -10.46 4.44
CA GLN A 81 -7.18 -11.47 5.30
C GLN A 81 -7.35 -12.83 4.61
N ALA A 82 -7.07 -12.91 3.31
CA ALA A 82 -7.16 -14.14 2.53
C ALA A 82 -6.13 -15.18 3.00
N ARG A 83 -6.47 -16.46 2.83
CA ARG A 83 -5.64 -17.61 3.23
C ARG A 83 -4.89 -18.26 2.07
N SER A 84 -5.10 -17.76 0.85
CA SER A 84 -4.45 -18.26 -0.36
C SER A 84 -4.43 -17.19 -1.46
N ILE A 85 -3.58 -17.37 -2.46
CA ILE A 85 -3.54 -16.52 -3.66
C ILE A 85 -4.90 -16.53 -4.37
N ALA A 86 -5.54 -17.70 -4.50
CA ALA A 86 -6.86 -17.79 -5.13
C ALA A 86 -7.93 -16.98 -4.37
N GLU A 87 -7.85 -16.90 -3.04
CA GLU A 87 -8.73 -16.04 -2.26
C GLU A 87 -8.41 -14.55 -2.44
N ILE A 88 -7.13 -14.19 -2.55
CA ILE A 88 -6.70 -12.82 -2.90
C ILE A 88 -7.31 -12.44 -4.26
N ASP A 89 -7.10 -13.25 -5.30
CA ASP A 89 -7.61 -13.00 -6.64
C ASP A 89 -9.13 -12.83 -6.64
N ASN A 90 -9.84 -13.65 -5.87
CA ASN A 90 -11.30 -13.55 -5.72
C ASN A 90 -11.74 -12.24 -5.06
N VAL A 91 -11.00 -11.74 -4.08
CA VAL A 91 -11.27 -10.43 -3.47
C VAL A 91 -10.98 -9.33 -4.48
N MET A 92 -9.80 -9.35 -5.11
CA MET A 92 -9.37 -8.33 -6.08
C MET A 92 -10.31 -8.23 -7.28
N HIS A 93 -10.80 -9.37 -7.79
CA HIS A 93 -11.74 -9.41 -8.90
C HIS A 93 -13.09 -8.76 -8.54
N LYS A 94 -13.60 -8.98 -7.32
CA LYS A 94 -14.85 -8.33 -6.87
C LYS A 94 -14.71 -6.82 -6.75
N GLU A 95 -13.49 -6.36 -6.46
CA GLU A 95 -13.16 -4.96 -6.23
C GLU A 95 -12.59 -4.27 -7.49
N ALA A 96 -12.57 -4.95 -8.65
CA ALA A 96 -11.97 -4.45 -9.89
C ALA A 96 -12.45 -3.04 -10.29
N LYS A 97 -13.74 -2.75 -10.06
CA LYS A 97 -14.31 -1.42 -10.34
C LYS A 97 -13.71 -0.29 -9.51
N ALA A 98 -13.25 -0.57 -8.28
CA ALA A 98 -12.57 0.43 -7.46
C ALA A 98 -11.20 0.77 -8.05
N PHE A 99 -10.46 -0.24 -8.50
CA PHE A 99 -9.18 -0.06 -9.20
C PHE A 99 -9.32 0.68 -10.53
N GLU A 100 -10.35 0.38 -11.33
CA GLU A 100 -10.61 1.11 -12.59
C GLU A 100 -10.86 2.61 -12.35
N ARG A 101 -11.60 2.95 -11.29
CA ARG A 101 -11.92 4.34 -10.94
C ARG A 101 -10.72 5.11 -10.42
N LEU A 102 -9.85 4.45 -9.67
CA LEU A 102 -8.59 5.03 -9.18
C LEU A 102 -7.85 5.71 -10.34
N TYR A 103 -7.56 4.99 -11.42
CA TYR A 103 -6.85 5.53 -12.60
C TYR A 103 -7.60 6.60 -13.39
N THR A 104 -8.91 6.73 -13.21
CA THR A 104 -9.72 7.70 -13.94
C THR A 104 -9.79 9.05 -13.22
N ASN A 105 -9.73 9.06 -11.89
CA ASN A 105 -10.00 10.23 -11.05
C ASN A 105 -8.76 10.75 -10.31
N LEU A 106 -7.56 10.29 -10.67
CA LEU A 106 -6.33 10.75 -10.05
C LEU A 106 -5.91 12.10 -10.62
N TYR A 107 -6.19 13.17 -9.87
CA TYR A 107 -5.42 14.40 -9.98
C TYR A 107 -4.21 14.24 -9.04
N VAL A 108 -3.01 14.31 -9.59
CA VAL A 108 -1.77 14.15 -8.83
C VAL A 108 -0.85 15.33 -9.08
N ASN A 109 -0.39 15.92 -7.98
CA ASN A 109 0.78 16.80 -7.96
C ASN A 109 2.05 15.94 -8.09
N ASP A 110 3.23 16.57 -8.10
CA ASP A 110 4.52 15.87 -8.25
C ASP A 110 4.71 14.73 -7.21
N GLU A 111 4.27 14.94 -5.97
CA GLU A 111 4.36 13.93 -4.90
C GLU A 111 3.42 12.75 -5.14
N GLY A 112 2.20 13.03 -5.61
CA GLY A 112 1.24 12.02 -6.02
C GLY A 112 1.73 11.19 -7.21
N GLU A 113 2.41 11.80 -8.19
CA GLU A 113 3.02 11.07 -9.31
C GLU A 113 4.11 10.11 -8.83
N LEU A 114 4.95 10.53 -7.87
CA LEU A 114 5.97 9.66 -7.27
C LEU A 114 5.35 8.46 -6.55
N LEU A 115 4.26 8.67 -5.80
CA LEU A 115 3.53 7.58 -5.15
C LEU A 115 2.89 6.63 -6.16
N LEU A 116 2.30 7.14 -7.24
CA LEU A 116 1.74 6.30 -8.31
C LEU A 116 2.82 5.46 -8.99
N ASN A 117 4.00 6.05 -9.25
CA ASN A 117 5.11 5.27 -9.79
C ASN A 117 5.54 4.14 -8.85
N LEU A 118 5.62 4.39 -7.55
CA LEU A 118 5.92 3.35 -6.56
C LEU A 118 4.81 2.28 -6.49
N PHE A 119 3.55 2.69 -6.63
CA PHE A 119 2.43 1.76 -6.69
C PHE A 119 2.51 0.84 -7.92
N GLU A 120 2.74 1.39 -9.12
CA GLU A 120 2.95 0.61 -10.35
C GLU A 120 4.12 -0.38 -10.20
N ARG A 121 5.26 0.09 -9.68
CA ARG A 121 6.42 -0.77 -9.39
C ARG A 121 6.12 -1.85 -8.36
N THR A 122 5.23 -1.58 -7.41
CA THR A 122 4.77 -2.60 -6.45
C THR A 122 3.99 -3.71 -7.17
N LEU A 123 3.12 -3.35 -8.12
CA LEU A 123 2.35 -4.32 -8.90
C LEU A 123 3.26 -5.17 -9.80
N ASP A 124 4.28 -4.54 -10.40
CA ASP A 124 5.22 -5.17 -11.32
C ASP A 124 6.35 -5.96 -10.64
N ALA A 125 6.58 -5.74 -9.34
CA ALA A 125 7.63 -6.43 -8.60
C ALA A 125 7.37 -7.95 -8.56
N ASP A 126 8.28 -8.71 -9.15
CA ASP A 126 8.24 -10.17 -9.26
C ASP A 126 9.25 -10.89 -8.34
N SER A 127 10.02 -10.12 -7.57
CA SER A 127 11.08 -10.63 -6.71
C SER A 127 11.20 -9.83 -5.42
N GLN A 128 11.74 -10.47 -4.39
CA GLN A 128 11.95 -9.83 -3.09
C GLN A 128 12.89 -8.63 -3.18
N ALA A 129 13.94 -8.69 -4.01
CA ALA A 129 14.88 -7.58 -4.17
C ALA A 129 14.20 -6.32 -4.74
N LEU A 130 13.33 -6.48 -5.76
CA LEU A 130 12.56 -5.35 -6.29
C LEU A 130 11.58 -4.80 -5.25
N MET A 131 10.94 -5.69 -4.49
CA MET A 131 10.05 -5.27 -3.41
C MET A 131 10.78 -4.50 -2.30
N ASP A 132 12.00 -4.92 -1.94
CA ASP A 132 12.84 -4.26 -0.94
C ASP A 132 13.20 -2.83 -1.36
N ASP A 133 13.51 -2.64 -2.65
CA ASP A 133 13.77 -1.32 -3.22
C ASP A 133 12.53 -0.42 -3.16
N VAL A 134 11.37 -0.95 -3.56
CA VAL A 134 10.10 -0.21 -3.49
C VAL A 134 9.75 0.16 -2.06
N ILE A 135 9.86 -0.77 -1.11
CA ILE A 135 9.59 -0.51 0.32
C ILE A 135 10.50 0.61 0.82
N ARG A 136 11.81 0.51 0.58
CA ARG A 136 12.79 1.49 1.04
C ARG A 136 12.53 2.88 0.46
N GLU A 137 12.23 2.97 -0.83
CA GLU A 137 11.91 4.23 -1.49
C GLU A 137 10.59 4.81 -1.01
N ALA A 138 9.56 3.99 -0.84
CA ALA A 138 8.26 4.42 -0.30
C ALA A 138 8.39 4.91 1.14
N THR A 139 9.16 4.23 2.01
CA THR A 139 9.43 4.69 3.37
C THR A 139 10.14 6.05 3.38
N ALA A 140 11.15 6.22 2.51
CA ALA A 140 11.89 7.47 2.41
C ALA A 140 10.99 8.62 1.93
N LEU A 141 10.16 8.37 0.90
CA LEU A 141 9.21 9.35 0.39
C LEU A 141 8.16 9.72 1.45
N ALA A 142 7.57 8.74 2.13
CA ALA A 142 6.55 8.98 3.16
C ALA A 142 7.02 9.95 4.25
N ALA A 143 8.31 9.92 4.59
CA ALA A 143 8.91 10.82 5.58
C ALA A 143 9.10 12.27 5.07
N THR A 144 9.03 12.49 3.75
CA THR A 144 9.22 13.82 3.13
C THR A 144 7.93 14.45 2.61
N LEU A 145 6.85 13.67 2.51
CA LEU A 145 5.57 14.14 2.00
C LEU A 145 5.01 15.28 2.85
N ASP A 146 4.59 16.35 2.19
CA ASP A 146 3.88 17.47 2.81
C ASP A 146 2.36 17.29 2.68
N PHE A 147 1.72 17.02 3.81
CA PHE A 147 0.27 16.81 3.88
C PHE A 147 -0.49 18.06 4.32
N GLU A 148 0.20 19.17 4.61
CA GLU A 148 -0.40 20.43 5.10
C GLU A 148 -0.62 21.45 3.98
N ARG A 149 -0.20 21.13 2.75
CA ARG A 149 -0.10 22.08 1.63
C ARG A 149 -1.45 22.56 1.06
N ASP A 150 -2.58 22.03 1.52
CA ASP A 150 -3.91 22.28 0.94
C ASP A 150 -4.69 23.47 1.53
N GLU A 151 -4.16 24.23 2.51
CA GLU A 151 -4.93 25.35 3.12
C GLU A 151 -4.55 26.77 2.64
N ASP A 152 -3.39 27.01 2.01
CA ASP A 152 -2.86 28.39 1.88
C ASP A 152 -2.94 29.05 0.48
N ASP A 153 -3.45 28.39 -0.57
CA ASP A 153 -3.47 28.94 -1.94
C ASP A 153 -4.83 29.56 -2.38
N TYR A 154 -5.73 29.85 -1.43
CA TYR A 154 -6.96 30.60 -1.66
C TYR A 154 -7.04 31.89 -0.81
N GLU A 155 -6.16 32.86 -1.06
CA GLU A 155 -6.39 34.28 -0.72
C GLU A 155 -6.73 35.13 -1.97
#